data_AF-A0A645GT31-F1
#
_entry.id   AF-A0A645GT31-F1
#
_cell.length_a   1.000
_cell.length_b   1.000
_cell.length_c   1.000
_cell.angle_alpha   90.00
_cell.angle_beta   90.00
_cell.angle_gamma   90.00
#
_symmetry.space_group_name_H-M   'P 1'
#
loop_
_entity.id
_entity.type
_entity.pdbx_description
1 polymer ?
#
loop_
_entity_poly.entity_id
_entity_poly.type
_entity_poly.pdbx_seq_one_letter_code
_entity_poly.pdbx_strand_id
1 'polypeptide(L)'
;MISIYSANIAFFIPLQIIKVKMKRSIPLAIIILLLAAACTNYKKIEVRSVKLNSFKLVSTSRASIELDYIINNPTGTTIILSSGEGIITKKGLDFAQLEVQKPDTLPPRSIKSGKLVFDAVLLDPISLLSMGLNISSWKAEDFHVNTKMVFRTTSGYKRTLRHKNIPLKDLINKF
;
A
#
# COMPACT_ATOMS: atom_id res chain seq x y z
N MET A 1 27.34 -7.22 33.50
CA MET A 1 25.94 -6.76 33.32
C MET A 1 25.98 -5.47 32.53
N ILE A 2 25.78 -5.54 31.20
CA ILE A 2 25.71 -4.37 30.33
C ILE A 2 24.30 -4.31 29.76
N SER A 3 23.66 -3.17 29.97
CA SER A 3 22.29 -2.82 29.62
C SER A 3 22.01 -3.00 28.13
N ILE A 4 21.02 -3.83 27.78
CA ILE A 4 20.58 -4.12 26.39
C ILE A 4 19.38 -3.24 25.99
N TYR A 5 18.98 -2.28 26.82
CA TYR A 5 17.74 -1.52 26.62
C TYR A 5 17.79 -0.38 25.59
N SER A 6 18.93 -0.11 24.93
CA SER A 6 19.07 1.05 24.03
C SER A 6 19.06 0.74 22.52
N ALA A 7 19.11 -0.52 22.08
CA ALA A 7 19.30 -0.84 20.65
C ALA A 7 18.01 -1.04 19.82
N ASN A 8 16.84 -1.19 20.46
CA ASN A 8 15.65 -1.74 19.79
C ASN A 8 14.57 -0.71 19.38
N ILE A 9 14.83 0.59 19.53
CA ILE A 9 13.88 1.66 19.16
C ILE A 9 14.22 2.29 17.80
N ALA A 10 15.35 1.91 17.18
CA ALA A 10 15.87 2.56 15.98
C ALA A 10 15.22 2.14 14.64
N PHE A 11 14.33 1.14 14.65
CA PHE A 11 13.83 0.50 13.43
C PHE A 11 12.83 1.34 12.61
N PHE A 12 12.23 2.37 13.21
CA PHE A 12 11.24 3.26 12.57
C PHE A 12 11.70 4.71 12.37
N ILE A 13 12.92 5.03 12.78
CA ILE A 13 13.48 6.38 12.67
C ILE A 13 13.52 6.92 11.22
N PRO A 14 13.75 6.14 10.15
CA PRO A 14 13.78 6.72 8.80
C PRO A 14 12.41 7.23 8.31
N LEU A 15 11.29 6.88 8.96
CA LEU A 15 9.96 7.40 8.58
C LEU A 15 9.66 8.82 9.10
N GLN A 16 10.40 9.34 10.10
CA GLN A 16 10.06 10.63 10.74
C GLN A 16 10.85 11.84 10.22
N ILE A 17 11.89 11.64 9.41
CA ILE A 17 12.84 12.70 9.04
C ILE A 17 12.35 13.55 7.84
N ILE A 18 11.31 13.12 7.12
CA ILE A 18 10.83 13.81 5.90
C ILE A 18 9.68 14.77 6.25
N LYS A 19 9.93 15.69 7.18
CA LYS A 19 9.17 16.94 7.26
C LYS A 19 10.08 18.05 6.80
N VAL A 20 9.56 18.90 5.92
CA VAL A 20 10.15 20.15 5.41
C VAL A 20 11.01 19.99 4.15
N LYS A 21 10.39 20.22 2.98
CA LYS A 21 10.47 21.48 2.19
C LYS A 21 10.22 21.14 0.70
N MET A 22 9.10 21.57 0.10
CA MET A 22 9.11 22.45 -1.08
C MET A 22 7.74 22.68 -1.72
N LYS A 23 7.56 23.96 -2.06
CA LYS A 23 6.60 24.55 -3.01
C LYS A 23 7.05 24.27 -4.46
N ARG A 24 6.07 24.13 -5.37
CA ARG A 24 6.01 24.58 -6.80
C ARG A 24 5.55 23.50 -7.80
N SER A 25 4.24 23.47 -7.99
CA SER A 25 3.43 23.61 -9.23
C SER A 25 4.01 23.38 -10.67
N ILE A 26 3.17 22.67 -11.48
CA ILE A 26 2.85 22.78 -12.95
C ILE A 26 3.54 21.76 -13.92
N PRO A 27 2.90 21.25 -15.02
CA PRO A 27 1.52 21.40 -15.55
C PRO A 27 0.71 20.10 -15.81
N LEU A 28 -0.61 20.21 -15.74
CA LEU A 28 -1.63 19.15 -15.83
C LEU A 28 -2.32 19.05 -17.23
N ALA A 29 -1.64 19.38 -18.32
CA ALA A 29 -2.33 19.67 -19.60
C ALA A 29 -2.32 18.53 -20.67
N ILE A 30 -1.57 17.44 -20.48
CA ILE A 30 -1.40 16.41 -21.54
C ILE A 30 -2.21 15.11 -21.28
N ILE A 31 -2.79 14.95 -20.09
CA ILE A 31 -3.49 13.69 -19.71
C ILE A 31 -4.97 13.68 -20.12
N ILE A 32 -5.55 14.82 -20.50
CA ILE A 32 -6.99 14.96 -20.80
C ILE A 32 -7.36 14.42 -22.18
N LEU A 33 -6.44 14.37 -23.15
CA LEU A 33 -6.76 14.01 -24.55
C LEU A 33 -6.77 12.49 -24.83
N LEU A 34 -6.21 11.65 -23.95
CA LEU A 34 -6.10 10.19 -24.13
C LEU A 34 -7.27 9.38 -23.53
N LEU A 35 -8.29 10.05 -22.99
CA LEU A 35 -9.39 9.41 -22.25
C LEU A 35 -10.72 9.28 -23.03
N ALA A 36 -10.78 9.70 -24.30
CA ALA A 36 -12.03 9.83 -25.04
C ALA A 36 -12.51 8.60 -25.83
N ALA A 37 -11.83 7.45 -25.82
CA ALA A 37 -12.28 6.28 -26.58
C ALA A 37 -12.09 4.94 -25.84
N ALA A 38 -12.98 4.65 -24.89
CA ALA A 38 -13.39 3.28 -24.55
C ALA A 38 -14.58 3.32 -23.58
N CYS A 39 -15.75 2.92 -24.07
CA CYS A 39 -16.94 2.69 -23.26
C CYS A 39 -16.74 1.47 -22.35
N THR A 40 -16.09 1.66 -21.20
CA THR A 40 -16.26 0.81 -20.02
C THR A 40 -16.24 1.70 -18.78
N ASN A 41 -17.38 1.84 -18.11
CA ASN A 41 -17.65 2.80 -17.02
C ASN A 41 -16.82 2.60 -15.72
N TYR A 42 -15.80 1.74 -15.74
CA TYR A 42 -14.90 1.50 -14.61
C TYR A 42 -13.65 2.41 -14.60
N LYS A 43 -13.39 3.16 -15.68
CA LYS A 43 -12.30 4.15 -15.77
C LYS A 43 -12.53 5.43 -14.93
N LYS A 44 -13.66 5.55 -14.23
CA LYS A 44 -14.06 6.76 -13.49
C LYS A 44 -13.86 6.69 -11.97
N ILE A 45 -13.48 5.54 -11.40
CA ILE A 45 -13.16 5.47 -9.97
C ILE A 45 -11.88 6.25 -9.74
N GLU A 46 -12.00 7.37 -9.05
CA GLU A 46 -10.89 8.31 -8.82
C GLU A 46 -10.41 8.13 -7.38
N VAL A 47 -9.18 7.63 -7.24
CA VAL A 47 -8.48 7.61 -5.95
C VAL A 47 -7.86 9.00 -5.76
N ARG A 48 -8.44 9.79 -4.86
CA ARG A 48 -8.03 11.19 -4.66
C ARG A 48 -6.81 11.30 -3.77
N SER A 49 -6.69 10.43 -2.78
CA SER A 49 -5.51 10.36 -1.92
C SER A 49 -5.43 9.00 -1.24
N VAL A 50 -4.21 8.56 -0.99
CA VAL A 50 -3.89 7.50 -0.03
C VAL A 50 -2.78 8.08 0.85
N LYS A 51 -2.83 7.85 2.16
CA LYS A 51 -1.81 8.32 3.11
C LYS A 51 -1.52 7.24 4.12
N LEU A 52 -0.26 7.01 4.42
CA LEU A 52 0.12 6.16 5.54
C LEU A 52 -0.28 6.88 6.84
N ASN A 53 -1.24 6.31 7.57
CA ASN A 53 -1.67 6.85 8.85
C ASN A 53 -0.83 6.27 9.99
N SER A 54 -0.69 4.94 10.04
CA SER A 54 0.12 4.31 11.07
C SER A 54 0.81 3.04 10.59
N PHE A 55 1.98 2.79 11.18
CA PHE A 55 2.69 1.52 11.10
C PHE A 55 2.93 1.05 12.53
N LYS A 56 2.49 -0.16 12.87
CA LYS A 56 2.66 -0.73 14.21
C LYS A 56 3.25 -2.12 14.12
N LEU A 57 4.39 -2.35 14.76
CA LEU A 57 4.85 -3.72 15.01
C LEU A 57 3.95 -4.37 16.05
N VAL A 58 3.30 -5.47 15.68
CA VAL A 58 2.47 -6.29 16.58
C VAL A 58 3.31 -7.36 17.25
N SER A 59 4.32 -7.87 16.55
CA SER A 59 5.32 -8.80 17.08
C SER A 59 6.62 -8.69 16.27
N THR A 60 7.60 -9.56 16.54
CA THR A 60 8.86 -9.63 15.79
C THR A 60 8.69 -10.02 14.32
N SER A 61 7.58 -10.69 13.97
CA SER A 61 7.29 -11.16 12.61
C SER A 61 5.97 -10.60 12.05
N ARG A 62 5.30 -9.69 12.76
CA ARG A 62 4.02 -9.12 12.32
C ARG A 62 3.95 -7.63 12.51
N ALA A 63 3.42 -6.93 11.51
CA ALA A 63 3.10 -5.52 11.57
C ALA A 63 1.69 -5.25 11.07
N SER A 64 1.10 -4.15 11.53
CA SER A 64 -0.16 -3.63 11.03
C SER A 64 0.09 -2.27 10.38
N ILE A 65 -0.41 -2.11 9.16
CA ILE A 65 -0.24 -0.94 8.33
C ILE A 65 -1.62 -0.35 8.08
N GLU A 66 -1.83 0.89 8.53
CA GLU A 66 -3.09 1.60 8.38
C GLU A 66 -2.93 2.72 7.35
N LEU A 67 -3.73 2.65 6.28
CA LEU A 67 -3.77 3.64 5.22
C LEU A 67 -5.09 4.40 5.27
N ASP A 68 -5.03 5.72 5.33
CA ASP A 68 -6.19 6.58 5.08
C ASP A 68 -6.36 6.73 3.57
N TYR A 69 -7.59 6.63 3.07
CA TYR A 69 -7.88 6.82 1.66
C TYR A 69 -9.08 7.75 1.46
N ILE A 70 -9.10 8.41 0.30
CA ILE A 70 -10.28 9.13 -0.21
C ILE A 70 -10.54 8.63 -1.63
N ILE A 71 -11.70 8.01 -1.84
CA ILE A 71 -12.11 7.46 -3.13
C ILE A 71 -13.44 8.05 -3.54
N ASN A 72 -13.52 8.50 -4.79
CA ASN A 72 -14.77 8.86 -5.44
C ASN A 72 -15.28 7.66 -6.25
N ASN A 73 -16.48 7.18 -5.89
CA ASN A 73 -17.23 6.22 -6.67
C ASN A 73 -18.34 6.95 -7.44
N PRO A 74 -18.11 7.37 -8.70
CA PRO A 74 -19.14 8.01 -9.51
C PRO A 74 -20.13 7.01 -10.13
N THR A 75 -19.97 5.70 -9.88
CA THR A 75 -20.84 4.68 -10.46
C THR A 75 -22.17 4.60 -9.71
N GLY A 76 -23.18 4.01 -10.37
CA GLY A 76 -24.50 3.78 -9.77
C GLY A 76 -24.58 2.55 -8.86
N THR A 77 -23.48 1.82 -8.65
CA THR A 77 -23.47 0.60 -7.84
C THR A 77 -22.47 0.70 -6.69
N THR A 78 -22.74 -0.03 -5.60
CA THR A 78 -21.79 -0.15 -4.49
C THR A 78 -20.61 -1.00 -4.95
N ILE A 79 -19.40 -0.53 -4.70
CA ILE A 79 -18.16 -1.28 -4.93
C ILE A 79 -17.71 -1.85 -3.59
N ILE A 80 -17.33 -3.11 -3.57
CA ILE A 80 -16.91 -3.86 -2.39
C ILE A 80 -15.48 -4.34 -2.63
N LEU A 81 -14.52 -3.79 -1.89
CA LEU A 81 -13.19 -4.41 -1.77
C LEU A 81 -13.38 -5.68 -0.95
N SER A 82 -13.42 -6.83 -1.61
CA SER A 82 -13.70 -8.12 -1.00
C SER A 82 -12.48 -8.73 -0.33
N SER A 83 -11.32 -8.61 -0.98
CA SER A 83 -10.06 -9.09 -0.44
C SER A 83 -8.90 -8.35 -1.07
N GLY A 84 -7.77 -8.35 -0.37
CA GLY A 84 -6.53 -7.80 -0.86
C GLY A 84 -5.37 -8.59 -0.30
N GLU A 85 -4.51 -9.07 -1.18
CA GLU A 85 -3.32 -9.84 -0.85
C GLU A 85 -2.12 -9.15 -1.48
N GLY A 86 -0.95 -9.29 -0.86
CA GLY A 86 0.31 -8.87 -1.44
C GLY A 86 1.49 -9.68 -0.94
N ILE A 87 2.57 -9.62 -1.71
CA ILE A 87 3.86 -10.19 -1.34
C ILE A 87 4.91 -9.10 -1.54
N ILE A 88 5.61 -8.77 -0.47
CA ILE A 88 6.82 -7.98 -0.51
C ILE A 88 7.96 -8.95 -0.80
N THR A 89 8.74 -8.67 -1.84
CA THR A 89 9.96 -9.40 -2.17
C THR A 89 11.16 -8.50 -1.98
N LYS A 90 12.30 -9.08 -1.59
CA LYS A 90 13.60 -8.41 -1.55
C LYS A 90 14.55 -9.17 -2.46
N LYS A 91 15.11 -8.51 -3.48
CA LYS A 91 16.00 -9.15 -4.47
C LYS A 91 15.42 -10.48 -5.04
N GLY A 92 14.10 -10.54 -5.24
CA GLY A 92 13.41 -11.71 -5.79
C GLY A 92 12.98 -12.79 -4.80
N LEU A 93 13.35 -12.67 -3.52
CA LEU A 93 12.91 -13.61 -2.46
C LEU A 93 11.70 -13.05 -1.70
N ASP A 94 10.74 -13.91 -1.42
CA ASP A 94 9.55 -13.57 -0.65
C ASP A 94 9.93 -13.21 0.79
N PHE A 95 9.61 -11.98 1.18
CA PHE A 95 10.01 -11.39 2.45
C PHE A 95 8.84 -11.33 3.43
N ALA A 96 7.72 -10.75 2.99
CA ALA A 96 6.53 -10.62 3.82
C ALA A 96 5.26 -10.73 2.97
N GLN A 97 4.21 -11.30 3.55
CA GLN A 97 2.88 -11.32 3.00
C GLN A 97 2.05 -10.19 3.59
N LEU A 98 1.26 -9.54 2.75
CA LEU A 98 0.29 -8.51 3.11
C LEU A 98 -1.11 -9.06 2.92
N GLU A 99 -2.01 -8.78 3.85
CA GLU A 99 -3.42 -9.13 3.74
C GLU A 99 -4.30 -7.99 4.26
N VAL A 100 -5.36 -7.66 3.53
CA VAL A 100 -6.38 -6.72 4.00
C VAL A 100 -7.14 -7.35 5.16
N GLN A 101 -7.12 -6.69 6.32
CA GLN A 101 -7.75 -7.22 7.52
C GLN A 101 -9.28 -7.29 7.40
N LYS A 102 -9.89 -6.29 6.76
CA LYS A 102 -11.35 -6.22 6.63
C LYS A 102 -11.77 -5.71 5.25
N PRO A 103 -12.78 -6.34 4.62
CA PRO A 103 -13.42 -5.81 3.43
C PRO A 103 -13.95 -4.39 3.67
N ASP A 104 -14.01 -3.61 2.60
CA ASP A 104 -14.57 -2.27 2.67
C ASP A 104 -15.55 -2.02 1.52
N THR A 105 -16.50 -1.10 1.74
CA THR A 105 -17.57 -0.78 0.80
C THR A 105 -17.57 0.70 0.44
N LEU A 106 -17.74 0.97 -0.84
CA LEU A 106 -17.82 2.31 -1.42
C LEU A 106 -19.25 2.48 -1.98
N PRO A 107 -20.11 3.24 -1.31
CA PRO A 107 -21.48 3.48 -1.77
C PRO A 107 -21.52 4.13 -3.17
N PRO A 108 -22.62 3.95 -3.92
CA PRO A 108 -22.78 4.55 -5.24
C PRO A 108 -22.80 6.07 -5.15
N ARG A 109 -22.31 6.74 -6.20
CA ARG A 109 -22.33 8.21 -6.37
C ARG A 109 -21.82 8.98 -5.14
N SER A 110 -20.79 8.46 -4.47
CA SER A 110 -20.30 9.01 -3.22
C SER A 110 -18.79 9.20 -3.23
N ILE A 111 -18.33 10.17 -2.45
CA ILE A 111 -16.93 10.31 -2.06
C ILE A 111 -16.83 9.76 -0.65
N LYS A 112 -16.02 8.72 -0.46
CA LYS A 112 -15.79 8.11 0.85
C LYS A 112 -14.36 8.34 1.28
N SER A 113 -14.20 8.85 2.49
CA SER A 113 -12.96 8.78 3.26
C SER A 113 -13.03 7.56 4.16
N GLY A 114 -11.97 6.76 4.19
CA GLY A 114 -11.95 5.52 4.95
C GLY A 114 -10.54 5.11 5.35
N LYS A 115 -10.47 3.99 6.07
CA LYS A 115 -9.22 3.41 6.55
C LYS A 115 -9.11 1.99 6.05
N LEU A 116 -7.99 1.67 5.44
CA LEU A 116 -7.65 0.32 5.01
C LEU A 116 -6.50 -0.19 5.86
N VAL A 117 -6.75 -1.28 6.57
CA VAL A 117 -5.76 -1.91 7.44
C VAL A 117 -5.23 -3.16 6.75
N PHE A 118 -3.92 -3.23 6.63
CA PHE A 118 -3.19 -4.40 6.15
C PHE A 118 -2.42 -5.03 7.30
N ASP A 119 -2.54 -6.35 7.43
CA ASP A 119 -1.66 -7.14 8.26
C ASP A 119 -0.50 -7.62 7.40
N ALA A 120 0.71 -7.35 7.88
CA ALA A 120 1.97 -7.76 7.27
C ALA A 120 2.59 -8.85 8.11
N VAL A 121 2.84 -10.02 7.53
CA VAL A 121 3.44 -11.17 8.19
C VAL A 121 4.73 -11.55 7.46
N LEU A 122 5.83 -11.60 8.20
CA LEU A 122 7.08 -12.09 7.68
C LEU A 122 6.94 -13.59 7.34
N LEU A 123 7.34 -13.97 6.13
CA LEU A 123 7.14 -15.34 5.63
C LEU A 123 8.20 -16.31 6.17
N ASP A 124 9.46 -15.89 6.26
CA ASP A 124 10.52 -16.74 6.79
C ASP A 124 11.60 -15.92 7.53
N PRO A 125 11.75 -16.13 8.86
CA PRO A 125 12.84 -15.56 9.65
C PRO A 125 14.24 -16.03 9.19
N ILE A 126 14.37 -17.24 8.63
CA ILE A 126 15.66 -17.77 8.15
C ILE A 126 16.09 -17.02 6.89
N SER A 127 15.14 -16.69 6.03
CA SER A 127 15.37 -15.81 4.88
C SER A 127 15.88 -14.42 5.28
N LEU A 128 15.55 -13.91 6.48
CA LEU A 128 16.19 -12.69 7.00
C LEU A 128 17.66 -12.88 7.34
N LEU A 129 18.02 -14.05 7.91
CA LEU A 129 19.40 -14.38 8.27
C LEU A 129 20.27 -14.50 7.02
N SER A 130 19.76 -15.15 5.96
CA SER A 130 20.47 -15.30 4.68
C SER A 130 20.58 -13.98 3.89
N MET A 131 19.69 -13.02 4.13
CA MET A 131 19.74 -11.67 3.57
C MET A 131 20.73 -10.72 4.27
N GLY A 132 21.42 -11.20 5.31
CA GLY A 132 22.36 -10.44 6.13
C GLY A 132 21.66 -9.65 7.23
N LEU A 133 22.09 -9.88 8.48
CA LEU A 133 21.55 -9.25 9.70
C LEU A 133 21.78 -7.73 9.80
N ASN A 134 22.50 -7.13 8.85
CA ASN A 134 22.74 -5.70 8.81
C ASN A 134 21.52 -4.96 8.22
N ILE A 135 20.48 -4.82 9.01
CA ILE A 135 19.20 -4.22 8.60
C ILE A 135 19.37 -2.72 8.29
N SER A 136 20.33 -2.04 8.94
CA SER A 136 20.66 -0.64 8.66
C SER A 136 21.18 -0.38 7.24
N SER A 137 21.62 -1.42 6.52
CA SER A 137 22.07 -1.30 5.13
C SER A 137 20.93 -1.40 4.11
N TRP A 138 19.71 -1.76 4.54
CA TRP A 138 18.62 -2.05 3.63
C TRP A 138 17.98 -0.78 3.10
N LYS A 139 17.80 -0.72 1.78
CA LYS A 139 17.15 0.40 1.11
C LYS A 139 15.78 -0.01 0.63
N ALA A 140 14.80 0.90 0.66
CA ALA A 140 13.45 0.66 0.12
C ALA A 140 13.46 0.25 -1.37
N GLU A 141 14.53 0.57 -2.08
CA GLU A 141 14.79 0.23 -3.49
C GLU A 141 15.02 -1.27 -3.71
N ASP A 142 15.51 -1.98 -2.70
CA ASP A 142 15.76 -3.42 -2.77
C ASP A 142 14.45 -4.23 -2.69
N PHE A 143 13.36 -3.57 -2.32
CA PHE A 143 12.06 -4.19 -2.08
C PHE A 143 11.07 -3.91 -3.21
N HIS A 144 10.33 -4.94 -3.58
CA HIS A 144 9.26 -4.87 -4.55
C HIS A 144 7.98 -5.42 -3.95
N VAL A 145 6.85 -4.93 -4.42
CA VAL A 145 5.53 -5.33 -3.95
C VAL A 145 4.72 -5.88 -5.12
N ASN A 146 4.23 -7.10 -4.93
CA ASN A 146 3.21 -7.71 -5.75
C ASN A 146 1.89 -7.59 -5.02
N THR A 147 0.83 -7.13 -5.68
CA THR A 147 -0.50 -6.99 -5.07
C THR A 147 -1.59 -7.61 -5.94
N LYS A 148 -2.63 -8.11 -5.28
CA LYS A 148 -3.84 -8.65 -5.89
C LYS A 148 -5.03 -8.19 -5.05
N MET A 149 -5.82 -7.29 -5.61
CA MET A 149 -7.04 -6.76 -4.99
C MET A 149 -8.27 -7.27 -5.74
N VAL A 150 -9.27 -7.75 -5.00
CA VAL A 150 -10.52 -8.26 -5.57
C VAL A 150 -11.65 -7.31 -5.21
N PHE A 151 -12.27 -6.74 -6.23
CA PHE A 151 -13.43 -5.88 -6.12
C PHE A 151 -14.68 -6.61 -6.63
N ARG A 152 -15.80 -6.41 -5.95
CA ARG A 152 -17.13 -6.85 -6.38
C ARG A 152 -18.09 -5.68 -6.42
N THR A 153 -19.17 -5.79 -7.17
CA THR A 153 -20.28 -4.85 -7.10
C THR A 153 -21.54 -5.55 -6.59
N THR A 154 -22.48 -4.78 -6.06
CA THR A 154 -23.80 -5.31 -5.68
C THR A 154 -24.60 -5.84 -6.88
N SER A 155 -24.26 -5.43 -8.10
CA SER A 155 -24.82 -5.97 -9.34
C SER A 155 -24.21 -7.32 -9.77
N GLY A 156 -23.35 -7.93 -8.94
CA GLY A 156 -22.75 -9.24 -9.19
C GLY A 156 -21.46 -9.25 -10.02
N TYR A 157 -20.98 -8.09 -10.48
CA TYR A 157 -19.73 -8.00 -11.24
C TYR A 157 -18.51 -8.15 -10.32
N LYS A 158 -17.49 -8.91 -10.77
CA LYS A 158 -16.23 -9.12 -10.05
C LYS A 158 -15.05 -8.70 -10.92
N ARG A 159 -14.13 -7.91 -10.36
CA ARG A 159 -12.89 -7.50 -11.01
C ARG A 159 -11.71 -7.74 -10.08
N THR A 160 -10.66 -8.38 -10.62
CA THR A 160 -9.39 -8.54 -9.90
C THR A 160 -8.36 -7.60 -10.50
N LEU A 161 -7.75 -6.75 -9.68
CA LEU A 161 -6.62 -5.92 -10.07
C LEU A 161 -5.35 -6.59 -9.56
N ARG A 162 -4.39 -6.83 -10.45
CA ARG A 162 -3.09 -7.39 -10.10
C ARG A 162 -2.01 -6.41 -10.53
N HIS A 163 -1.12 -6.06 -9.62
CA HIS A 163 0.08 -5.32 -9.93
C HIS A 163 1.28 -6.14 -9.50
N LYS A 164 2.29 -6.20 -10.36
CA LYS A 164 3.49 -6.98 -10.12
C LYS A 164 4.70 -6.05 -10.12
N ASN A 165 5.68 -6.40 -9.30
CA ASN A 165 6.99 -5.81 -9.26
C ASN A 165 6.97 -4.28 -9.09
N ILE A 166 6.13 -3.77 -8.19
CA ILE A 166 6.11 -2.34 -7.88
C ILE A 166 7.26 -2.04 -6.91
N PRO A 167 8.23 -1.17 -7.24
CA PRO A 167 9.27 -0.78 -6.29
C PRO A 167 8.64 -0.17 -5.03
N LEU A 168 9.04 -0.63 -3.85
CA LEU A 168 8.47 -0.13 -2.61
C LEU A 168 8.75 1.37 -2.43
N LYS A 169 9.90 1.84 -2.90
CA LYS A 169 10.25 3.27 -2.98
C LYS A 169 9.18 4.11 -3.69
N ASP A 170 8.59 3.61 -4.77
CA ASP A 170 7.57 4.33 -5.54
C ASP A 170 6.23 4.40 -4.80
N LEU A 171 5.98 3.45 -3.89
CA LEU A 171 4.82 3.49 -3.01
C LEU A 171 5.04 4.48 -1.86
N ILE A 172 6.27 4.58 -1.34
CA ILE A 172 6.59 5.48 -0.22
C ILE A 172 6.68 6.94 -0.69
N ASN A 173 7.29 7.21 -1.85
CA ASN A 173 7.55 8.58 -2.32
C ASN A 173 6.38 9.23 -3.06
N LYS A 174 5.33 8.47 -3.39
CA LYS A 174 4.15 8.97 -4.10
C LYS A 174 3.09 9.56 -3.17
N PHE A 175 3.32 9.48 -1.85
CA PHE A 175 2.45 9.99 -0.79
C PHE A 175 3.24 10.87 0.18
#